data_AF-A0A9Q0CUA8-F1
#
_entry.id   AF-A0A9Q0CUA8-F1
#
_cell.length_a   1.000
_cell.length_b   1.000
_cell.length_c   1.000
_cell.angle_alpha   90.00
_cell.angle_beta   90.00
_cell.angle_gamma   90.00
#
_symmetry.space_group_name_H-M   'P 1'
#
loop_
_entity.id
_entity.type
_entity.pdbx_description
1 polymer ?
#
loop_
_entity_poly.entity_id
_entity_poly.type
_entity_poly.pdbx_seq_one_letter_code
_entity_poly.pdbx_strand_id
1 'polypeptide(L)'
;MSTAMGALSKSDKNGTLGGPHHELDEKERLNAQMSQATLEGSEEEEDEEDEDKLGKPNLGPRVSIKDQLEKDKDDESLRRWKEQLLGSVDLNSVGESLESEVKILSLSIVSPGRADIVLPLPVELNSKGVWFTLKEGSRYKLRFSFSVSNNIVSGLRYTNTVWKAGLKVDKTKEMLGTFSPQLEPYIYEAPEETTPSGLFARGTYSARTKFLDDDRKCYLEINYSFDIRREWA
;
A
#
# COMPACT_ATOMS: atom_id res chain seq x y z
N MET A 1 61.75 1.00 61.54
CA MET A 1 60.38 1.22 62.04
C MET A 1 59.41 0.84 60.94
N SER A 2 58.49 -0.08 61.27
CA SER A 2 57.23 -0.48 60.63
C SER A 2 57.02 -0.46 59.09
N THR A 3 56.94 -1.67 58.51
CA THR A 3 55.76 -2.35 57.89
C THR A 3 54.63 -1.45 57.30
N ALA A 4 53.95 -1.72 56.17
CA ALA A 4 53.61 -2.98 55.49
C ALA A 4 52.96 -2.78 54.08
N MET A 5 53.04 -3.84 53.24
CA MET A 5 52.10 -4.34 52.20
C MET A 5 51.91 -3.52 50.90
N GLY A 6 51.90 -4.07 49.67
CA GLY A 6 52.01 -5.45 49.19
C GLY A 6 51.72 -5.54 47.66
N ALA A 7 52.62 -6.19 46.94
CA ALA A 7 52.57 -6.97 45.68
C ALA A 7 51.55 -6.76 44.51
N LEU A 8 52.14 -6.69 43.29
CA LEU A 8 51.84 -7.35 41.99
C LEU A 8 50.41 -7.39 41.39
N SER A 9 50.26 -7.01 40.10
CA SER A 9 50.30 -7.94 38.94
C SER A 9 50.17 -7.20 37.58
N LYS A 10 50.38 -7.92 36.47
CA LYS A 10 50.77 -7.50 35.10
C LYS A 10 49.62 -7.09 34.15
N SER A 11 50.04 -6.64 32.95
CA SER A 11 49.40 -6.72 31.60
C SER A 11 48.58 -5.49 31.16
N ASP A 12 48.47 -5.10 29.89
CA ASP A 12 49.26 -5.27 28.65
C ASP A 12 48.72 -4.20 27.65
N LYS A 13 49.59 -3.74 26.76
CA LYS A 13 49.36 -3.21 25.39
C LYS A 13 48.09 -2.40 25.08
N ASN A 14 48.30 -1.11 24.79
CA ASN A 14 47.36 -0.22 24.13
C ASN A 14 47.77 0.04 22.67
N GLY A 15 46.79 0.11 21.77
CA GLY A 15 46.88 0.87 20.52
C GLY A 15 46.44 0.13 19.25
N THR A 16 45.22 0.38 18.77
CA THR A 16 44.93 0.62 17.34
C THR A 16 43.62 1.43 17.22
N LEU A 17 43.63 2.40 16.31
CA LEU A 17 42.62 3.43 16.01
C LEU A 17 41.37 2.86 15.30
N GLY A 18 40.18 3.33 15.66
CA GLY A 18 38.91 3.09 14.95
C GLY A 18 38.26 4.41 14.51
N GLY A 19 37.88 4.51 13.22
CA GLY A 19 37.29 5.70 12.59
C GLY A 19 35.74 5.67 12.51
N PRO A 20 35.10 6.80 12.11
CA PRO A 20 33.70 7.12 12.42
C PRO A 20 32.69 6.70 11.34
N HIS A 21 32.84 5.52 10.73
CA HIS A 21 32.00 5.10 9.60
C HIS A 21 30.85 4.13 9.96
N HIS A 22 30.70 3.72 11.22
CA HIS A 22 29.69 2.71 11.61
C HIS A 22 28.48 3.30 12.38
N GLU A 23 28.56 4.54 12.88
CA GLU A 23 27.47 5.13 13.69
C GLU A 23 26.35 5.78 12.87
N LEU A 24 26.60 6.14 11.60
CA LEU A 24 25.59 6.78 10.73
C LEU A 24 24.54 5.77 10.26
N ASP A 25 24.97 4.57 9.86
CA ASP A 25 24.08 3.49 9.41
C ASP A 25 23.20 2.96 10.55
N GLU A 26 23.71 2.91 11.78
CA GLU A 26 22.91 2.51 12.94
C GLU A 26 21.86 3.56 13.30
N LYS A 27 22.17 4.85 13.19
CA LYS A 27 21.20 5.94 13.41
C LYS A 27 20.09 5.94 12.37
N GLU A 28 20.40 5.69 11.10
CA GLU A 28 19.36 5.58 10.06
C GLU A 28 18.46 4.36 10.27
N ARG A 29 19.03 3.22 10.66
CA ARG A 29 18.25 2.01 10.99
C ARG A 29 17.39 2.17 12.24
N LEU A 30 17.91 2.81 13.28
CA LEU A 30 17.16 3.15 14.50
C LEU A 30 16.07 4.16 14.21
N ASN A 31 16.31 5.13 13.33
CA ASN A 31 15.30 6.09 12.90
C ASN A 31 14.20 5.41 12.07
N ALA A 32 14.55 4.49 11.17
CA ALA A 32 13.58 3.69 10.42
C ALA A 32 12.74 2.78 11.33
N GLN A 33 13.35 2.18 12.35
CA GLN A 33 12.66 1.35 13.35
C GLN A 33 11.78 2.17 14.30
N MET A 34 12.23 3.33 14.76
CA MET A 34 11.40 4.24 15.57
C MET A 34 10.25 4.85 14.77
N SER A 35 10.47 5.11 13.48
CA SER A 35 9.40 5.51 12.56
C SER A 35 8.35 4.40 12.47
N GLN A 36 8.75 3.15 12.25
CA GLN A 36 7.82 2.00 12.22
C GLN A 36 7.05 1.81 13.53
N ALA A 37 7.72 1.89 14.69
CA ALA A 37 7.06 1.69 15.98
C ALA A 37 6.13 2.84 16.39
N THR A 38 6.38 4.06 15.90
CA THR A 38 5.49 5.22 16.13
C THR A 38 4.30 5.24 15.16
N LEU A 39 4.47 4.68 13.96
CA LEU A 39 3.43 4.53 12.94
C LEU A 39 2.28 3.61 13.39
N GLU A 40 2.55 2.56 14.17
CA GLU A 40 1.52 1.60 14.61
C GLU A 40 0.63 2.12 15.76
N GLY A 41 1.13 3.04 16.60
CA GLY A 41 0.49 3.33 17.90
C GLY A 41 -0.45 4.55 17.96
N SER A 42 -0.57 5.36 16.91
CA SER A 42 -1.32 6.63 16.99
C SER A 42 -2.23 6.96 15.80
N GLU A 43 -2.11 6.26 14.67
CA GLU A 43 -2.78 6.63 13.42
C GLU A 43 -3.84 5.63 12.95
N GLU A 44 -3.87 4.41 13.50
CA GLU A 44 -4.99 3.48 13.29
C GLU A 44 -6.32 4.10 13.76
N GLU A 45 -6.29 4.89 14.85
CA GLU A 45 -7.47 5.56 15.39
C GLU A 45 -8.00 6.69 14.48
N GLU A 46 -7.14 7.47 13.81
CA GLU A 46 -7.59 8.56 12.92
C GLU A 46 -8.24 8.05 11.63
N ASP A 47 -7.68 7.00 11.01
CA ASP A 47 -8.18 6.48 9.75
C ASP A 47 -9.51 5.70 9.94
N GLU A 48 -9.68 5.01 11.07
CA GLU A 48 -10.95 4.37 11.44
C GLU A 48 -12.04 5.41 11.78
N GLU A 49 -11.69 6.48 12.50
CA GLU A 49 -12.62 7.56 12.82
C GLU A 49 -13.18 8.27 11.58
N ASP A 50 -12.37 8.48 10.54
CA ASP A 50 -12.83 9.07 9.28
C ASP A 50 -13.81 8.17 8.52
N GLU A 51 -13.69 6.84 8.64
CA GLU A 51 -14.64 5.89 8.02
C GLU A 51 -15.96 5.82 8.78
N ASP A 52 -15.92 5.85 10.12
CA ASP A 52 -17.13 5.78 10.94
C ASP A 52 -17.94 7.10 10.92
N LYS A 53 -17.31 8.26 10.68
CA LYS A 53 -17.98 9.58 10.57
C LYS A 53 -18.89 9.71 9.34
N LEU A 54 -18.66 8.95 8.27
CA LEU A 54 -19.42 9.08 7.01
C LEU A 54 -20.78 8.35 7.02
N GLY A 55 -21.07 7.58 8.09
CA GLY A 55 -22.24 6.72 8.15
C GLY A 55 -22.09 5.50 7.23
N LYS A 56 -22.48 4.33 7.71
CA LYS A 56 -22.44 3.12 6.87
C LYS A 56 -23.40 3.29 5.70
N PRO A 57 -22.96 3.04 4.45
CA PRO A 57 -23.91 2.90 3.35
C PRO A 57 -24.94 1.84 3.75
N ASN A 58 -26.22 2.11 3.48
CA ASN A 58 -27.26 1.10 3.70
C ASN A 58 -27.15 0.05 2.59
N LEU A 59 -26.25 -0.91 2.81
CA LEU A 59 -26.03 -2.03 1.91
C LEU A 59 -27.22 -2.98 2.02
N GLY A 60 -27.76 -3.37 0.86
CA GLY A 60 -28.72 -4.46 0.78
C GLY A 60 -28.11 -5.79 1.27
N PRO A 61 -28.93 -6.84 1.45
CA PRO A 61 -28.39 -8.15 1.80
C PRO A 61 -27.37 -8.60 0.77
N ARG A 62 -26.25 -9.17 1.23
CA ARG A 62 -25.28 -9.82 0.35
C ARG A 62 -25.94 -10.99 -0.37
N VAL A 63 -25.80 -11.02 -1.68
CA VAL A 63 -26.30 -12.08 -2.57
C VAL A 63 -25.15 -12.55 -3.45
N SER A 64 -25.07 -13.84 -3.73
CA SER A 64 -24.12 -14.35 -4.72
C SER A 64 -24.57 -13.97 -6.14
N ILE A 65 -23.64 -13.77 -7.06
CA ILE A 65 -23.96 -13.58 -8.49
C ILE A 65 -24.84 -14.72 -9.01
N LYS A 66 -24.56 -15.96 -8.60
CA LYS A 66 -25.29 -17.15 -9.03
C LYS A 66 -26.76 -17.10 -8.60
N ASP A 67 -27.03 -16.80 -7.33
CA ASP A 67 -28.40 -16.65 -6.84
C ASP A 67 -29.13 -15.51 -7.53
N GLN A 68 -28.42 -14.41 -7.81
CA GLN A 68 -28.99 -13.27 -8.49
C GLN A 68 -29.38 -13.63 -9.93
N LEU A 69 -28.55 -14.37 -10.65
CA LEU A 69 -28.84 -14.82 -12.02
C LEU A 69 -29.99 -15.84 -12.06
N GLU A 70 -30.02 -16.78 -11.11
CA GLU A 70 -31.07 -17.80 -11.02
C GLU A 70 -32.45 -17.17 -10.75
N LYS A 71 -32.52 -16.16 -9.88
CA LYS A 71 -33.78 -15.46 -9.54
C LYS A 71 -34.45 -14.80 -10.75
N ASP A 72 -33.67 -14.26 -11.67
CA ASP A 72 -34.18 -13.48 -12.81
C ASP A 72 -34.06 -14.23 -14.14
N LYS A 73 -33.91 -15.56 -14.10
CA LYS A 73 -33.73 -16.40 -15.29
C LYS A 73 -34.91 -16.34 -16.27
N ASP A 74 -36.11 -16.13 -15.74
CA ASP A 74 -37.37 -16.09 -16.50
C ASP A 74 -37.70 -14.67 -17.01
N ASP A 75 -36.91 -13.65 -16.66
CA ASP A 75 -37.05 -12.28 -17.12
C ASP A 75 -35.99 -11.94 -18.18
N GLU A 76 -36.42 -11.87 -19.44
CA GLU A 76 -35.55 -11.57 -20.57
C GLU A 76 -34.86 -10.20 -20.46
N SER A 77 -35.56 -9.20 -19.90
CA SER A 77 -35.04 -7.84 -19.79
C SER A 77 -33.95 -7.74 -18.73
N LEU A 78 -34.16 -8.36 -17.56
CA LEU A 78 -33.16 -8.41 -16.49
C LEU A 78 -31.96 -9.27 -16.88
N ARG A 79 -32.18 -10.37 -17.60
CA ARG A 79 -31.08 -11.21 -18.10
C ARG A 79 -30.18 -10.43 -19.06
N ARG A 80 -30.74 -9.74 -20.06
CA ARG A 80 -29.95 -8.90 -20.98
C ARG A 80 -29.22 -7.77 -20.26
N TRP A 81 -29.88 -7.13 -19.30
CA TRP A 81 -29.27 -6.07 -18.50
C TRP A 81 -28.07 -6.57 -17.68
N LYS A 82 -28.18 -7.74 -17.05
CA LYS A 82 -27.07 -8.36 -16.31
C LYS A 82 -25.95 -8.84 -17.21
N GLU A 83 -26.27 -9.43 -18.36
CA GLU A 83 -25.26 -9.80 -19.37
C GLU A 83 -24.44 -8.57 -19.80
N GLN A 84 -25.08 -7.40 -19.94
CA GLN A 84 -24.39 -6.15 -20.27
C GLN A 84 -23.49 -5.63 -19.14
N LEU A 85 -23.89 -5.80 -17.87
CA LEU A 85 -23.12 -5.33 -16.72
C LEU A 85 -21.97 -6.25 -16.32
N LEU A 86 -22.26 -7.55 -16.27
CA LEU A 86 -21.33 -8.57 -15.80
C LEU A 86 -20.37 -9.00 -16.91
N GLY A 87 -20.77 -8.83 -18.18
CA GLY A 87 -20.02 -9.34 -19.31
C GLY A 87 -20.04 -10.87 -19.35
N SER A 88 -18.95 -11.46 -19.85
CA SER A 88 -18.78 -12.92 -19.90
C SER A 88 -18.26 -13.49 -18.58
N VAL A 89 -19.05 -13.35 -17.50
CA VAL A 89 -18.73 -14.04 -16.24
C VAL A 89 -18.85 -15.54 -16.44
N ASP A 90 -17.76 -16.27 -16.24
CA ASP A 90 -17.81 -17.73 -16.23
C ASP A 90 -18.45 -18.20 -14.92
N LEU A 91 -19.72 -18.59 -15.00
CA LEU A 91 -20.51 -19.09 -13.88
C LEU A 91 -19.95 -20.40 -13.29
N ASN A 92 -19.07 -21.10 -14.00
CA ASN A 92 -18.37 -22.26 -13.44
C ASN A 92 -17.19 -21.84 -12.55
N SER A 93 -16.61 -20.67 -12.81
CA SER A 93 -15.52 -20.09 -12.00
C SER A 93 -16.03 -19.33 -10.77
N VAL A 94 -17.27 -18.84 -10.83
CA VAL A 94 -17.94 -18.09 -9.76
C VAL A 94 -18.82 -19.06 -8.97
N GLY A 95 -18.29 -19.60 -7.87
CA GLY A 95 -19.04 -20.50 -6.99
C GLY A 95 -20.20 -19.82 -6.26
N GLU A 96 -20.84 -20.54 -5.33
CA GLU A 96 -21.89 -19.99 -4.43
C GLU A 96 -21.32 -19.10 -3.31
N SER A 97 -20.08 -18.64 -3.44
CA SER A 97 -19.42 -17.83 -2.42
C SER A 97 -20.10 -16.47 -2.30
N LEU A 98 -20.51 -16.13 -1.09
CA LEU A 98 -20.91 -14.76 -0.76
C LEU A 98 -19.70 -13.83 -0.64
N GLU A 99 -18.51 -14.38 -0.43
CA GLU A 99 -17.28 -13.61 -0.27
C GLU A 99 -16.65 -13.31 -1.63
N SER A 100 -16.56 -12.03 -1.95
CA SER A 100 -15.72 -11.51 -3.02
C SER A 100 -14.25 -11.58 -2.67
N GLU A 101 -13.39 -11.67 -3.68
CA GLU A 101 -11.95 -11.61 -3.50
C GLU A 101 -11.30 -10.68 -4.52
N VAL A 102 -10.41 -9.82 -4.05
CA VAL A 102 -9.58 -8.93 -4.87
C VAL A 102 -8.13 -9.27 -4.61
N LYS A 103 -7.36 -9.51 -5.68
CA LYS A 103 -5.91 -9.64 -5.61
C LYS A 103 -5.26 -8.51 -6.37
N ILE A 104 -4.61 -7.60 -5.64
CA ILE A 104 -3.81 -6.53 -6.23
C ILE A 104 -2.51 -7.15 -6.77
N LEU A 105 -2.31 -7.08 -8.08
CA LEU A 105 -1.23 -7.75 -8.80
C LEU A 105 0.00 -6.86 -8.95
N SER A 106 -0.19 -5.56 -9.15
CA SER A 106 0.92 -4.62 -9.28
C SER A 106 0.50 -3.17 -9.06
N LEU A 107 1.45 -2.37 -8.58
CA LEU A 107 1.44 -0.91 -8.65
C LEU A 107 2.42 -0.47 -9.74
N SER A 108 1.99 0.34 -10.69
CA SER A 108 2.88 0.96 -11.67
C SER A 108 2.90 2.48 -11.50
N ILE A 109 4.07 3.08 -11.63
CA ILE A 109 4.22 4.53 -11.74
C ILE A 109 4.45 4.86 -13.20
N VAL A 110 3.47 5.54 -13.80
CA VAL A 110 3.47 5.94 -15.21
C VAL A 110 3.90 7.40 -15.28
N SER A 111 5.02 7.68 -15.93
CA SER A 111 5.52 9.04 -16.10
C SER A 111 5.82 9.34 -17.58
N PRO A 112 5.43 10.52 -18.10
CA PRO A 112 5.65 10.84 -19.50
C PRO A 112 7.13 10.75 -19.91
N GLY A 113 7.39 10.16 -21.08
CA GLY A 113 8.72 10.14 -21.69
C GLY A 113 9.71 9.12 -21.09
N ARG A 114 9.24 8.18 -20.28
CA ARG A 114 10.05 7.06 -19.76
C ARG A 114 9.24 5.77 -19.68
N ALA A 115 9.92 4.65 -19.45
CA ALA A 115 9.27 3.39 -19.13
C ALA A 115 8.63 3.45 -17.73
N ASP A 116 7.49 2.78 -17.59
CA ASP A 116 6.77 2.60 -16.33
C ASP A 116 7.66 1.89 -15.31
N ILE A 117 7.60 2.35 -14.07
CA ILE A 117 8.15 1.60 -12.94
C ILE A 117 7.07 0.62 -12.50
N VAL A 118 7.26 -0.67 -12.71
CA VAL A 118 6.27 -1.71 -12.36
C VAL A 118 6.72 -2.42 -11.08
N LEU A 119 5.86 -2.40 -10.08
CA LEU A 119 6.09 -2.96 -8.75
C LEU A 119 5.10 -4.11 -8.52
N PRO A 120 5.54 -5.37 -8.64
CA PRO A 120 4.68 -6.53 -8.38
C PRO A 120 4.17 -6.54 -6.94
N LEU A 121 2.93 -6.99 -6.75
CA LEU A 121 2.28 -7.13 -5.46
C LEU A 121 1.71 -8.55 -5.30
N PRO A 122 1.68 -9.10 -4.06
CA PRO A 122 2.16 -8.49 -2.82
C PRO A 122 3.71 -8.39 -2.76
N VAL A 123 4.23 -7.42 -2.01
CA VAL A 123 5.68 -7.17 -1.89
C VAL A 123 6.35 -8.36 -1.19
N GLU A 124 7.46 -8.85 -1.73
CA GLU A 124 8.29 -9.83 -1.03
C GLU A 124 8.81 -9.22 0.30
N LEU A 125 8.60 -9.93 1.41
CA LEU A 125 8.82 -9.50 2.81
C LEU A 125 10.28 -9.07 3.15
N ASN A 126 11.18 -9.15 2.17
CA ASN A 126 12.62 -8.92 2.32
C ASN A 126 13.03 -7.47 1.96
N SER A 127 12.08 -6.63 1.58
CA SER A 127 12.31 -5.27 1.06
C SER A 127 12.55 -4.24 2.17
N LYS A 128 13.59 -4.43 3.00
CA LYS A 128 14.02 -3.36 3.93
C LYS A 128 14.76 -2.29 3.14
N GLY A 129 14.04 -1.27 2.66
CA GLY A 129 14.64 -0.13 1.95
C GLY A 129 13.64 0.69 1.15
N VAL A 130 14.19 1.64 0.38
CA VAL A 130 13.45 2.46 -0.59
C VAL A 130 12.95 1.56 -1.73
N TRP A 131 11.63 1.52 -1.94
CA TRP A 131 10.97 0.67 -2.93
C TRP A 131 11.10 1.21 -4.36
N PHE A 132 11.03 2.53 -4.51
CA PHE A 132 11.25 3.23 -5.78
C PHE A 132 11.72 4.67 -5.56
N THR A 133 12.17 5.32 -6.64
CA THR A 133 12.61 6.73 -6.63
C THR A 133 11.87 7.51 -7.70
N LEU A 134 11.35 8.67 -7.33
CA LEU A 134 10.75 9.65 -8.23
C LEU A 134 11.66 10.86 -8.43
N LYS A 135 11.63 11.42 -9.64
CA LYS A 135 12.26 12.72 -9.91
C LYS A 135 11.37 13.85 -9.39
N GLU A 136 11.96 14.85 -8.75
CA GLU A 136 11.27 16.05 -8.28
C GLU A 136 10.67 16.86 -9.45
N GLY A 137 9.49 17.46 -9.22
CA GLY A 137 8.78 18.24 -10.25
C GLY A 137 8.33 17.43 -11.47
N SER A 138 8.30 16.10 -11.38
CA SER A 138 7.87 15.23 -12.48
C SER A 138 6.40 14.85 -12.34
N ARG A 139 5.72 14.73 -13.48
CA ARG A 139 4.33 14.26 -13.51
C ARG A 139 4.29 12.73 -13.51
N TYR A 140 3.34 12.17 -12.78
CA TYR A 140 3.13 10.73 -12.73
C TYR A 140 1.66 10.39 -12.51
N LYS A 141 1.31 9.15 -12.82
CA LYS A 141 0.07 8.51 -12.41
C LYS A 141 0.39 7.21 -11.73
N LEU A 142 -0.39 6.86 -10.71
CA LEU A 142 -0.40 5.51 -10.18
C LEU A 142 -1.37 4.66 -11.00
N ARG A 143 -0.92 3.48 -11.40
CA ARG A 143 -1.74 2.50 -12.11
C ARG A 143 -1.76 1.19 -11.33
N PHE A 144 -2.92 0.76 -10.89
CA PHE A 144 -3.11 -0.52 -10.22
C PHE A 144 -3.63 -1.55 -11.20
N SER A 145 -3.07 -2.75 -11.14
CA SER A 145 -3.65 -3.93 -11.79
C SER A 145 -4.13 -4.89 -10.71
N PHE A 146 -5.37 -5.38 -10.83
CA PHE A 146 -5.96 -6.27 -9.84
C PHE A 146 -6.95 -7.24 -10.50
N SER A 147 -7.10 -8.42 -9.91
CA SER A 147 -8.10 -9.41 -10.32
C SER A 147 -9.23 -9.47 -9.31
N VAL A 148 -10.43 -9.78 -9.79
CA VAL A 148 -11.63 -9.99 -8.97
C VAL A 148 -12.15 -11.39 -9.21
N SER A 149 -12.45 -12.11 -8.15
CA SER A 149 -12.98 -13.48 -8.20
C SER A 149 -14.10 -13.69 -7.18
N ASN A 150 -14.80 -14.83 -7.32
CA ASN A 150 -15.84 -15.34 -6.43
C ASN A 150 -17.16 -14.56 -6.40
N ASN A 151 -17.16 -13.24 -6.22
CA ASN A 151 -18.38 -12.43 -6.17
C ASN A 151 -18.11 -10.96 -6.58
N ILE A 152 -19.16 -10.18 -6.78
CA ILE A 152 -19.05 -8.73 -7.07
C ILE A 152 -18.41 -8.04 -5.86
N VAL A 153 -17.43 -7.18 -6.13
CA VAL A 153 -16.86 -6.28 -5.14
C VAL A 153 -17.56 -4.94 -5.28
N SER A 154 -18.28 -4.50 -4.25
CA SER A 154 -19.02 -3.24 -4.26
C SER A 154 -18.25 -2.15 -3.54
N GLY A 155 -18.04 -1.02 -4.20
CA GLY A 155 -17.41 0.14 -3.59
C GLY A 155 -15.94 -0.07 -3.21
N LEU A 156 -15.18 -0.78 -4.06
CA LEU A 156 -13.74 -0.90 -3.88
C LEU A 156 -13.11 0.49 -3.83
N ARG A 157 -12.31 0.73 -2.81
CA ARG A 157 -11.74 2.02 -2.44
C ARG A 157 -10.26 1.87 -2.18
N TYR A 158 -9.51 2.83 -2.69
CA TYR A 158 -8.09 3.00 -2.46
C TYR A 158 -7.87 4.16 -1.49
N THR A 159 -7.05 3.94 -0.47
CA THR A 159 -6.54 5.01 0.39
C THR A 159 -5.01 4.97 0.36
N ASN A 160 -4.38 6.13 0.20
CA ASN A 160 -2.95 6.28 0.30
C ASN A 160 -2.60 7.49 1.16
N THR A 161 -1.86 7.24 2.22
CA THR A 161 -1.37 8.26 3.12
C THR A 161 0.14 8.33 2.99
N VAL A 162 0.69 9.54 2.91
CA VAL A 162 2.12 9.78 2.69
C VAL A 162 2.68 10.64 3.81
N TRP A 163 3.84 10.25 4.32
CA TRP A 163 4.57 10.93 5.38
C TRP A 163 5.98 11.31 4.95
N LYS A 164 6.46 12.43 5.49
CA LYS A 164 7.84 12.88 5.39
C LYS A 164 8.37 13.21 6.77
N ALA A 165 9.46 12.54 7.17
CA ALA A 165 10.06 12.70 8.50
C ALA A 165 9.04 12.55 9.65
N GLY A 166 8.12 11.58 9.53
CA GLY A 166 7.07 11.30 10.52
C GLY A 166 5.86 12.23 10.46
N LEU A 167 5.87 13.29 9.63
CA LEU A 167 4.72 14.17 9.45
C LEU A 167 3.89 13.74 8.25
N LYS A 168 2.57 13.58 8.43
CA LYS A 168 1.61 13.35 7.35
C LYS A 168 1.60 14.55 6.40
N VAL A 169 1.96 14.33 5.14
CA VAL A 169 2.06 15.38 4.11
C VAL A 169 1.02 15.26 3.02
N ASP A 170 0.44 14.08 2.82
CA ASP A 170 -0.65 13.86 1.88
C ASP A 170 -1.55 12.70 2.35
N LYS A 171 -2.83 12.76 1.99
CA LYS A 171 -3.81 11.68 2.18
C LYS A 171 -4.81 11.71 1.02
N THR A 172 -4.82 10.65 0.23
CA THR A 172 -5.70 10.46 -0.92
C THR A 172 -6.65 9.30 -0.66
N LYS A 173 -7.95 9.50 -0.91
CA LYS A 173 -9.00 8.48 -0.77
C LYS A 173 -9.87 8.49 -2.03
N GLU A 174 -9.86 7.40 -2.79
CA GLU A 174 -10.54 7.30 -4.07
C GLU A 174 -11.47 6.09 -4.13
N MET A 175 -12.71 6.32 -4.56
CA MET A 175 -13.67 5.27 -4.89
C MET A 175 -13.37 4.74 -6.29
N LEU A 176 -12.88 3.50 -6.39
CA LEU A 176 -12.57 2.85 -7.67
C LEU A 176 -13.84 2.34 -8.35
N GLY A 177 -14.82 1.88 -7.56
CA GLY A 177 -16.15 1.50 -8.03
C GLY A 177 -16.53 0.05 -7.71
N THR A 178 -17.41 -0.50 -8.54
CA THR A 178 -17.93 -1.87 -8.39
C THR A 178 -17.39 -2.74 -9.52
N PHE A 179 -16.88 -3.93 -9.17
CA PHE A 179 -16.19 -4.81 -10.10
C PHE A 179 -16.77 -6.22 -10.05
N SER A 180 -17.08 -6.79 -11.22
CA SER A 180 -17.49 -8.18 -11.35
C SER A 180 -16.27 -9.11 -11.46
N PRO A 181 -16.41 -10.39 -11.09
CA PRO A 181 -15.40 -11.40 -11.38
C PRO A 181 -15.16 -11.54 -12.89
N GLN A 182 -13.90 -11.57 -13.31
CA GLN A 182 -13.51 -11.84 -14.69
C GLN A 182 -12.09 -12.41 -14.75
N LEU A 183 -11.73 -13.04 -15.87
CA LEU A 183 -10.41 -13.66 -16.07
C LEU A 183 -9.31 -12.60 -16.23
N GLU A 184 -9.59 -11.57 -17.03
CA GLU A 184 -8.67 -10.49 -17.30
C GLU A 184 -8.54 -9.52 -16.11
N PRO A 185 -7.32 -9.13 -15.69
CA PRO A 185 -7.15 -8.13 -14.66
C PRO A 185 -7.74 -6.77 -15.04
N TYR A 186 -8.36 -6.11 -14.07
CA TYR A 186 -8.72 -4.71 -14.18
C TYR A 186 -7.48 -3.82 -14.11
N ILE A 187 -7.59 -2.66 -14.75
CA ILE A 187 -6.59 -1.59 -14.69
C ILE A 187 -7.30 -0.34 -14.22
N TYR A 188 -6.80 0.24 -13.14
CA TYR A 188 -7.20 1.56 -12.67
C TYR A 188 -6.03 2.52 -12.78
N GLU A 189 -6.25 3.69 -13.36
CA GLU A 189 -5.30 4.80 -13.35
C GLU A 189 -5.84 5.92 -12.47
N ALA A 190 -5.07 6.27 -11.44
CA ALA A 190 -5.34 7.43 -10.60
C ALA A 190 -5.13 8.74 -11.39
N PRO A 191 -5.68 9.86 -10.91
CA PRO A 191 -5.40 11.18 -11.47
C PRO A 191 -3.90 11.48 -11.58
N GLU A 192 -3.53 12.32 -12.55
CA GLU A 192 -2.14 12.74 -12.70
C GLU A 192 -1.73 13.69 -11.56
N GLU A 193 -0.60 13.37 -10.94
CA GLU A 193 0.02 14.14 -9.87
C GLU A 193 1.37 14.69 -10.30
N THR A 194 1.89 15.66 -9.54
CA THR A 194 3.25 16.19 -9.74
C THR A 194 4.03 16.08 -8.44
N THR A 195 5.20 15.47 -8.49
CA THR A 195 6.05 15.37 -7.30
C THR A 195 6.49 16.76 -6.82
N PRO A 196 6.59 16.98 -5.50
CA PRO A 196 7.11 18.24 -4.97
C PRO A 196 8.57 18.46 -5.42
N SER A 197 9.01 19.72 -5.41
CA SER A 197 10.36 20.11 -5.83
C SER A 197 11.04 21.05 -4.86
N GLY A 198 12.38 21.07 -4.92
CA GLY A 198 13.22 21.90 -4.08
C GLY A 198 14.00 21.10 -3.03
N LEU A 199 14.97 21.77 -2.39
CA LEU A 199 15.85 21.14 -1.40
C LEU A 199 15.09 20.48 -0.24
N PHE A 200 13.97 21.07 0.18
CA PHE A 200 13.16 20.55 1.29
C PHE A 200 12.15 19.48 0.86
N ALA A 201 11.84 19.35 -0.42
CA ALA A 201 10.98 18.28 -0.94
C ALA A 201 11.75 16.98 -1.11
N ARG A 202 13.02 17.06 -1.50
CA ARG A 202 13.85 15.87 -1.70
C ARG A 202 14.07 15.09 -0.41
N GLY A 203 14.25 13.78 -0.55
CA GLY A 203 14.47 12.84 0.55
C GLY A 203 13.50 11.66 0.53
N THR A 204 13.52 10.91 1.62
CA THR A 204 12.70 9.70 1.80
C THR A 204 11.33 10.03 2.36
N TYR A 205 10.34 9.37 1.80
CA TYR A 205 8.94 9.38 2.19
C TYR A 205 8.54 7.96 2.61
N SER A 206 7.57 7.87 3.51
CA SER A 206 6.87 6.63 3.82
C SER A 206 5.44 6.76 3.31
N ALA A 207 4.84 5.66 2.89
CA ALA A 207 3.45 5.61 2.47
C ALA A 207 2.78 4.33 2.94
N ARG A 208 1.48 4.44 3.19
CA ARG A 208 0.58 3.35 3.57
C ARG A 208 -0.54 3.35 2.55
N THR A 209 -0.63 2.26 1.79
CA THR A 209 -1.69 2.05 0.80
C THR A 209 -2.61 0.95 1.29
N LYS A 210 -3.92 1.19 1.23
CA LYS A 210 -4.98 0.26 1.68
C LYS A 210 -6.09 0.14 0.65
N PHE A 211 -6.59 -1.07 0.44
CA PHE A 211 -7.74 -1.38 -0.40
C PHE A 211 -8.86 -2.00 0.42
N LEU A 212 -10.02 -1.34 0.43
CA LEU A 212 -11.22 -1.72 1.20
C LEU A 212 -12.45 -1.70 0.29
N ASP A 213 -13.47 -2.49 0.61
CA ASP A 213 -14.81 -2.35 -0.01
C ASP A 213 -15.84 -1.76 0.98
N ASP A 214 -17.08 -1.59 0.51
CA ASP A 214 -18.17 -1.08 1.34
C ASP A 214 -18.54 -2.02 2.51
N ASP A 215 -18.20 -3.31 2.40
CA ASP A 215 -18.37 -4.29 3.47
C ASP A 215 -17.21 -4.28 4.49
N ARG A 216 -16.24 -3.36 4.32
CA ARG A 216 -15.03 -3.21 5.16
C ARG A 216 -14.07 -4.40 5.07
N LYS A 217 -14.13 -5.18 3.99
CA LYS A 217 -13.13 -6.22 3.73
C LYS A 217 -11.86 -5.56 3.21
N CYS A 218 -10.76 -5.75 3.94
CA CYS A 218 -9.43 -5.30 3.51
C CYS A 218 -8.81 -6.35 2.58
N TYR A 219 -8.42 -5.93 1.38
CA TYR A 219 -7.84 -6.81 0.35
C TYR A 219 -6.32 -6.70 0.25
N LEU A 220 -5.78 -5.52 0.52
CA LEU A 220 -4.36 -5.28 0.59
C LEU A 220 -4.11 -4.10 1.52
N GLU A 221 -3.11 -4.25 2.36
CA GLU A 221 -2.52 -3.15 3.11
C GLU A 221 -1.00 -3.27 3.05
N ILE A 222 -0.33 -2.24 2.55
CA ILE A 222 1.12 -2.21 2.40
C ILE A 222 1.69 -0.90 2.93
N ASN A 223 2.81 -1.04 3.64
CA ASN A 223 3.65 0.07 4.06
C ASN A 223 4.95 0.00 3.25
N TYR A 224 5.35 1.13 2.66
CA TYR A 224 6.57 1.20 1.85
C TYR A 224 7.22 2.57 1.98
N SER A 225 8.50 2.65 1.60
CA SER A 225 9.23 3.92 1.51
C SER A 225 9.63 4.19 0.07
N PHE A 226 9.68 5.46 -0.32
CA PHE A 226 10.16 5.89 -1.64
C PHE A 226 10.95 7.18 -1.52
N ASP A 227 11.80 7.46 -2.50
CA ASP A 227 12.60 8.69 -2.52
C ASP A 227 12.10 9.69 -3.56
N ILE A 228 12.21 10.98 -3.24
CA ILE A 228 12.17 12.05 -4.23
C ILE A 228 13.58 12.63 -4.39
N ARG A 229 14.11 12.57 -5.61
CA ARG A 229 15.47 13.01 -5.95
C ARG A 229 15.47 13.99 -7.12
N ARG A 230 16.63 14.62 -7.36
CA ARG A 230 16.80 15.59 -8.46
C ARG A 230 16.68 14.92 -9.84
N GLU A 231 17.19 13.70 -9.94
CA GLU A 231 17.11 12.87 -11.12
C GLU A 231 16.47 11.54 -10.75
N TRP A 232 15.97 10.86 -11.78
CA TRP A 232 15.50 9.50 -11.65
C TRP A 232 16.64 8.55 -11.28
N ALA A 233 16.29 7.41 -10.69
CA ALA A 233 17.22 6.27 -10.58
C ALA A 233 17.50 5.66 -11.96
#